data_AF-A0A924ZX16-F1
#
_entry.id   AF-A0A924ZX16-F1
#
_cell.length_a   1.000
_cell.length_b   1.000
_cell.length_c   1.000
_cell.angle_alpha   90.00
_cell.angle_beta   90.00
_cell.angle_gamma   90.00
#
_symmetry.space_group_name_H-M   'P 1'
#
loop_
_entity.id
_entity.type
_entity.pdbx_description
1 polymer ?
#
loop_
_entity_poly.entity_id
_entity_poly.type
_entity_poly.pdbx_seq_one_letter_code
_entity_poly.pdbx_strand_id
1 'polypeptide(L)'
;DAIVLLGHQGQLLVASPSKKLVILRLATDKGSKFNRNTFFKAVKNRVSGDDKDAPLKEAAVENNPKGSLHLRDLFKVPALIRRYTAKEYCSCRFVVGRSQEACFADIALTMPMMPQINLESKKVTTKFFIGDAAAAEFTGQKFGCRLLN
;
A
#
# COMPACT_ATOMS: atom_id res chain seq x y z
N ASP A 1 -23.37 -5.13 -0.81
CA ASP A 1 -22.24 -4.79 -1.71
C ASP A 1 -20.94 -4.77 -0.92
N ALA A 2 -20.13 -5.80 -1.09
CA ALA A 2 -18.79 -5.84 -0.53
C ALA A 2 -17.85 -6.57 -1.49
N ILE A 3 -16.67 -6.02 -1.70
CA ILE A 3 -15.55 -6.69 -2.35
C ILE A 3 -14.62 -7.19 -1.26
N VAL A 4 -14.23 -8.46 -1.33
CA VAL A 4 -13.34 -9.10 -0.37
C VAL A 4 -12.17 -9.73 -1.12
N LEU A 5 -10.95 -9.28 -0.83
CA LEU A 5 -9.72 -9.89 -1.30
C LEU A 5 -9.04 -10.60 -0.13
N LEU A 6 -8.73 -11.87 -0.32
CA LEU A 6 -8.06 -12.71 0.67
C LEU A 6 -6.64 -13.00 0.19
N GLY A 7 -5.66 -12.70 1.03
CA GLY A 7 -4.27 -13.06 0.79
C GLY A 7 -3.83 -14.22 1.68
N HIS A 8 -2.71 -14.84 1.29
CA HIS A 8 -2.08 -15.90 2.07
C HIS A 8 -1.61 -15.36 3.44
N GLN A 9 -1.50 -16.23 4.45
CA GLN A 9 -1.10 -15.87 5.82
C GLN A 9 -2.05 -14.86 6.50
N GLY A 10 -3.34 -14.91 6.16
CA GLY A 10 -4.40 -14.13 6.82
C GLY A 10 -4.61 -12.70 6.32
N GLN A 11 -3.92 -12.27 5.27
CA GLN A 11 -4.11 -10.93 4.71
C GLN A 11 -5.54 -10.75 4.16
N LEU A 12 -6.11 -9.56 4.33
CA LEU A 12 -7.48 -9.29 3.96
C LEU A 12 -7.67 -7.82 3.57
N LEU A 13 -8.37 -7.58 2.47
CA LEU A 13 -8.94 -6.28 2.11
C LEU A 13 -10.45 -6.45 1.94
N VAL A 14 -11.25 -5.63 2.63
CA VAL A 14 -12.69 -5.54 2.43
C VAL A 14 -13.05 -4.10 2.12
N ALA A 15 -13.86 -3.88 1.09
CA ALA A 15 -14.49 -2.60 0.81
C ALA A 15 -15.99 -2.79 0.67
N SER A 16 -16.78 -2.10 1.49
CA SER A 16 -18.24 -2.10 1.43
C SER A 16 -18.77 -0.66 1.35
N PRO A 17 -19.13 -0.19 0.14
CA PRO A 17 -19.63 1.16 -0.07
C PRO A 17 -20.93 1.45 0.70
N SER A 18 -21.93 0.56 0.70
CA SER A 18 -23.16 0.77 1.47
C SER A 18 -22.96 0.93 2.97
N LYS A 19 -21.85 0.41 3.50
CA LYS A 19 -21.47 0.53 4.91
C LYS A 19 -20.44 1.61 5.17
N LYS A 20 -19.99 2.33 4.13
CA LYS A 20 -18.90 3.32 4.18
C LYS A 20 -17.67 2.76 4.93
N LEU A 21 -17.33 1.50 4.66
CA LEU A 21 -16.36 0.73 5.43
C LEU A 21 -15.27 0.16 4.53
N VAL A 22 -14.01 0.39 4.92
CA VAL A 22 -12.84 -0.30 4.37
C VAL A 22 -12.09 -0.97 5.52
N ILE A 23 -11.77 -2.26 5.35
CA ILE A 23 -10.99 -3.04 6.31
C ILE A 23 -9.72 -3.50 5.61
N LEU A 24 -8.56 -3.04 6.09
CA LEU A 24 -7.26 -3.54 5.66
C LEU A 24 -6.61 -4.30 6.82
N ARG A 25 -6.35 -5.59 6.61
CA ARG A 25 -5.56 -6.43 7.52
C ARG A 25 -4.30 -6.89 6.81
N LEU A 26 -3.18 -6.40 7.32
CA LEU A 26 -1.85 -6.90 6.97
C LEU A 26 -1.46 -7.96 8.01
N ALA A 27 -1.06 -9.14 7.56
CA ALA A 27 -0.76 -10.26 8.45
C ALA A 27 0.27 -11.21 7.84
N THR A 28 0.90 -12.00 8.71
CA THR A 28 1.87 -13.05 8.39
C THR A 28 1.62 -14.29 9.23
N ASP A 29 0.34 -14.62 9.45
CA ASP A 29 -0.07 -15.69 10.36
C ASP A 29 0.34 -17.06 9.85
N LYS A 30 1.18 -17.76 10.61
CA LYS A 30 1.50 -19.17 10.34
C LYS A 30 0.33 -20.08 10.78
N GLY A 31 -0.16 -20.90 9.86
CA GLY A 31 -1.20 -21.90 10.15
C GLY A 31 -2.61 -21.32 10.32
N SER A 32 -3.48 -22.00 11.07
CA SER A 32 -4.89 -21.64 11.26
C SER A 32 -5.15 -20.62 12.38
N LYS A 33 -4.13 -19.86 12.79
CA LYS A 33 -4.22 -18.92 13.93
C LYS A 33 -5.27 -17.82 13.74
N PHE A 34 -5.65 -17.49 12.51
CA PHE A 34 -6.63 -16.45 12.22
C PHE A 34 -8.04 -17.01 12.00
N ASN A 35 -8.95 -16.68 12.93
CA ASN A 35 -10.38 -16.93 12.74
C ASN A 35 -11.08 -15.68 12.18
N ARG A 36 -11.43 -15.75 10.90
CA ARG A 36 -12.07 -14.67 10.15
C ARG A 36 -13.46 -14.29 10.69
N ASN A 37 -14.23 -15.26 11.19
CA ASN A 37 -15.58 -15.01 11.70
C ASN A 37 -15.54 -14.21 13.00
N THR A 38 -14.61 -14.58 13.90
CA THR A 38 -14.37 -13.83 15.14
C THR A 38 -13.92 -12.40 14.84
N PHE A 39 -13.00 -12.24 13.88
CA PHE A 39 -12.53 -10.92 13.45
C PHE A 39 -13.65 -10.04 12.92
N PHE A 40 -14.47 -10.53 11.96
CA PHE A 40 -15.57 -9.72 11.43
C PHE A 40 -16.67 -9.46 12.46
N LYS A 41 -16.89 -10.37 13.41
CA LYS A 41 -17.82 -10.13 14.53
C LYS A 41 -17.34 -8.97 15.40
N ALA A 42 -16.05 -8.92 15.72
CA ALA A 42 -15.44 -7.81 16.46
C ALA A 42 -15.55 -6.49 15.68
N VAL A 43 -15.23 -6.50 14.38
CA VAL A 43 -15.37 -5.30 13.53
C VAL A 43 -16.82 -4.84 13.44
N LYS A 44 -17.78 -5.75 13.26
CA LYS A 44 -19.21 -5.42 13.21
C LYS A 44 -19.68 -4.75 14.50
N ASN A 45 -19.36 -5.34 15.65
CA ASN A 45 -19.75 -4.79 16.95
C ASN A 45 -19.21 -3.35 17.13
N ARG A 46 -17.99 -3.10 16.65
CA ARG A 46 -17.36 -1.79 16.76
C ARG A 46 -17.93 -0.76 15.79
N VAL A 47 -18.19 -1.15 14.55
CA VAL A 47 -18.72 -0.27 13.49
C VAL A 47 -20.21 0.04 13.69
N SER A 48 -20.99 -0.91 14.22
CA SER A 48 -22.41 -0.70 14.54
C SER A 48 -22.64 0.19 15.77
N GLY A 49 -21.61 0.43 16.58
CA GLY A 49 -21.67 1.41 17.66
C GLY A 49 -22.12 0.89 19.03
N ASP A 50 -22.23 -0.43 19.22
CA ASP A 50 -22.56 -1.02 20.53
C ASP A 50 -21.40 -0.95 21.54
N ASP A 51 -20.19 -0.59 21.07
CA ASP A 51 -18.97 -0.58 21.88
C ASP A 51 -18.05 0.58 21.46
N LYS A 52 -18.56 1.81 21.50
CA LYS A 52 -17.83 2.99 20.98
C LYS A 52 -16.62 3.42 21.81
N ASP A 53 -16.52 2.96 23.05
CA ASP A 53 -15.56 3.47 24.03
C ASP A 53 -14.74 2.37 24.73
N ALA A 54 -14.93 1.09 24.39
CA ALA A 54 -14.00 0.08 24.88
C ALA A 54 -12.61 0.32 24.25
N PRO A 55 -11.56 0.48 25.08
CA PRO A 55 -10.20 0.43 24.60
C PRO A 55 -10.02 -0.88 23.84
N LEU A 56 -9.29 -0.83 22.71
CA LEU A 56 -8.81 -2.04 22.05
C LEU A 56 -8.25 -2.94 23.16
N LYS A 57 -8.83 -4.13 23.38
CA LYS A 57 -8.10 -5.15 24.12
C LYS A 57 -6.84 -5.33 23.30
N GLU A 58 -5.73 -4.80 23.80
CA GLU A 58 -4.41 -5.06 23.25
C GLU A 58 -4.37 -6.56 23.06
N ALA A 59 -4.26 -6.99 21.79
CA ALA A 59 -3.96 -8.38 21.53
C ALA A 59 -2.76 -8.68 22.41
N ALA A 60 -2.88 -9.66 23.31
CA ALA A 60 -1.78 -10.04 24.19
C ALA A 60 -0.53 -10.11 23.31
N VAL A 61 0.35 -9.12 23.50
CA VAL A 61 1.59 -9.05 22.74
C VAL A 61 2.30 -10.30 23.19
N GLU A 62 2.31 -11.32 22.33
CA GLU A 62 3.22 -12.43 22.48
C GLU A 62 4.59 -11.72 22.47
N ASN A 63 5.22 -11.58 23.64
CA ASN A 63 6.49 -10.85 23.86
C ASN A 63 7.67 -11.52 23.14
N ASN A 64 7.40 -12.21 22.05
CA ASN A 64 8.36 -12.83 21.19
C ASN A 64 8.34 -12.04 19.88
N PRO A 65 9.15 -10.98 19.75
CA PRO A 65 9.26 -10.21 18.51
C PRO A 65 9.91 -11.11 17.46
N LYS A 66 9.11 -11.96 16.80
CA LYS A 66 9.53 -12.74 15.63
C LYS A 66 9.52 -11.91 14.35
N GLY A 67 9.28 -10.61 14.47
CA GLY A 67 9.55 -9.61 13.44
C GLY A 67 10.55 -8.61 13.99
N SER A 68 11.83 -8.95 13.96
CA SER A 68 12.86 -7.92 14.07
C SER A 68 12.85 -7.14 12.77
N LEU A 69 12.56 -5.83 12.82
CA LEU A 69 12.88 -4.95 11.71
C LEU A 69 14.41 -4.98 11.59
N HIS A 70 14.93 -5.82 10.71
CA HIS A 70 16.36 -5.89 10.51
C HIS A 70 16.79 -4.53 9.95
N LEU A 71 17.92 -3.97 10.42
CA LEU A 71 18.49 -2.75 9.80
C LEU A 71 18.63 -2.89 8.27
N ARG A 72 18.76 -4.14 7.77
CA ARG A 72 18.77 -4.46 6.35
C ARG A 72 17.49 -4.10 5.59
N ASP A 73 16.34 -4.13 6.25
CA ASP A 73 15.07 -3.74 5.64
C ASP A 73 14.94 -2.23 5.52
N LEU A 74 15.62 -1.46 6.38
CA LEU A 74 15.72 -0.01 6.24
C LEU A 74 16.48 0.37 4.96
N PHE A 75 17.49 -0.40 4.54
CA PHE A 75 18.18 -0.21 3.27
C PHE A 75 17.30 -0.52 2.03
N LYS A 76 16.15 -1.19 2.19
CA LYS A 76 15.18 -1.43 1.11
C LYS A 76 14.17 -0.31 0.96
N VAL A 77 13.98 0.52 1.99
CA VAL A 77 13.03 1.65 1.97
C VAL A 77 13.31 2.61 0.81
N PRO A 78 14.57 3.01 0.52
CA PRO A 78 14.86 3.83 -0.65
C PRO A 78 14.39 3.20 -1.97
N ALA A 79 14.56 1.89 -2.15
CA ALA A 79 14.12 1.19 -3.35
C ALA A 79 12.58 1.13 -3.46
N LEU A 80 11.90 0.96 -2.33
CA LEU A 80 10.44 0.98 -2.27
C LEU A 80 9.88 2.37 -2.62
N ILE A 81 10.48 3.43 -2.06
CA ILE A 81 10.09 4.82 -2.37
C ILE A 81 10.23 5.07 -3.87
N ARG A 82 11.37 4.73 -4.50
CA ARG A 82 11.55 4.91 -5.94
C ARG A 82 10.47 4.18 -6.77
N ARG A 83 10.20 2.91 -6.47
CA ARG A 83 9.17 2.13 -7.15
C ARG A 83 7.78 2.75 -6.99
N TYR A 84 7.44 3.16 -5.78
CA TYR A 84 6.17 3.85 -5.49
C TYR A 84 6.06 5.13 -6.33
N THR A 85 7.06 6.01 -6.26
CA THR A 85 7.09 7.27 -7.02
C THR A 85 6.95 7.05 -8.52
N ALA A 86 7.69 6.10 -9.10
CA ALA A 86 7.60 5.82 -10.53
C ALA A 86 6.16 5.44 -10.94
N LYS A 87 5.52 4.59 -10.15
CA LYS A 87 4.17 4.09 -10.44
C LYS A 87 3.09 5.16 -10.21
N GLU A 88 3.15 5.90 -9.12
CA GLU A 88 2.19 6.96 -8.81
C GLU A 88 2.26 8.08 -9.85
N TYR A 89 3.47 8.57 -10.14
CA TYR A 89 3.65 9.62 -11.13
C TYR A 89 3.21 9.17 -12.53
N CYS A 90 3.55 7.94 -12.94
CA CYS A 90 3.07 7.35 -14.20
C CYS A 90 1.54 7.30 -14.25
N SER A 91 0.90 6.82 -13.17
CA SER A 91 -0.56 6.67 -13.12
C SER A 91 -1.24 8.04 -13.18
N CYS A 92 -0.73 9.01 -12.42
CA CYS A 92 -1.21 10.38 -12.44
C CYS A 92 -1.14 11.01 -13.84
N ARG A 93 -0.04 10.81 -14.59
CA ARG A 93 0.14 11.38 -15.93
C ARG A 93 -0.61 10.65 -17.03
N PHE A 94 -0.58 9.32 -17.06
CA PHE A 94 -1.02 8.54 -18.22
C PHE A 94 -2.32 7.77 -18.02
N VAL A 95 -2.71 7.50 -16.76
CA VAL A 95 -4.03 6.90 -16.44
C VAL A 95 -5.04 8.01 -16.17
N VAL A 96 -4.69 8.96 -15.29
CA VAL A 96 -5.60 10.03 -14.86
C VAL A 96 -5.52 11.26 -15.79
N GLY A 97 -4.35 11.53 -16.38
CA GLY A 97 -4.19 12.66 -17.32
C GLY A 97 -3.97 14.02 -16.66
N ARG A 98 -3.52 14.08 -15.39
CA ARG A 98 -3.28 15.35 -14.66
C ARG A 98 -1.98 16.02 -15.10
N SER A 99 -1.81 17.31 -14.84
CA SER A 99 -0.58 18.05 -15.21
C SER A 99 0.67 17.52 -14.49
N GLN A 100 1.83 17.87 -15.01
CA GLN A 100 3.13 17.51 -14.44
C GLN A 100 3.28 18.04 -13.01
N GLU A 101 2.93 19.29 -12.79
CA GLU A 101 3.02 19.99 -11.50
C GLU A 101 2.13 19.31 -10.45
N ALA A 102 0.90 18.95 -10.84
CA ALA A 102 -0.03 18.24 -9.97
C ALA A 102 0.50 16.86 -9.57
N CYS A 103 1.08 16.12 -10.51
CA CYS A 103 1.67 14.81 -10.23
C CYS A 103 2.94 14.89 -9.37
N PHE A 104 3.73 15.97 -9.51
CA PHE A 104 4.87 16.22 -8.63
C PHE A 104 4.44 16.53 -7.20
N ALA A 105 3.39 17.33 -7.02
CA ALA A 105 2.87 17.66 -5.69
C ALA A 105 2.45 16.40 -4.91
N ASP A 106 1.82 15.43 -5.57
CA ASP A 106 1.36 14.19 -4.93
C ASP A 106 2.51 13.33 -4.39
N ILE A 107 3.67 13.31 -5.06
CA ILE A 107 4.82 12.50 -4.64
C ILE A 107 5.78 13.22 -3.68
N ALA A 108 5.66 14.55 -3.57
CA ALA A 108 6.59 15.40 -2.82
C ALA A 108 6.71 15.01 -1.33
N LEU A 109 5.63 14.54 -0.71
CA LEU A 109 5.60 14.15 0.70
C LEU A 109 6.37 12.85 0.99
N THR A 110 6.48 11.98 -0.01
CA THR A 110 7.09 10.64 0.14
C THR A 110 8.54 10.61 -0.33
N MET A 111 9.01 11.67 -0.99
CA MET A 111 10.32 11.70 -1.62
C MET A 111 11.16 12.87 -1.10
N PRO A 112 12.13 12.61 -0.19
CA PRO A 112 12.92 13.67 0.44
C PRO A 112 13.88 14.38 -0.52
N MET A 113 14.05 13.88 -1.75
CA MET A 113 14.85 14.50 -2.81
C MET A 113 14.12 14.40 -4.14
N MET A 114 14.17 15.46 -4.96
CA MET A 114 13.49 15.46 -6.26
C MET A 114 14.05 14.33 -7.17
N PRO A 115 13.22 13.37 -7.60
CA PRO A 115 13.65 12.34 -8.52
C PRO A 115 13.87 12.91 -9.91
N GLN A 116 14.86 12.41 -10.63
CA GLN A 116 14.92 12.61 -12.08
C GLN A 116 13.82 11.79 -12.74
N ILE A 117 12.93 12.45 -13.48
CA ILE A 117 11.84 11.83 -14.23
C ILE A 117 12.08 12.02 -15.72
N ASN A 118 12.32 10.92 -16.44
CA ASN A 118 12.33 10.89 -17.91
C ASN A 118 10.96 10.39 -18.41
N LEU A 119 10.39 11.06 -19.43
CA LEU A 119 9.02 10.86 -19.95
C LEU A 119 8.96 10.33 -21.41
N GLU A 120 10.09 9.97 -22.02
CA GLU A 120 10.22 9.82 -23.48
C GLU A 120 9.41 8.67 -24.12
N SER A 121 8.76 7.80 -23.34
CA SER A 121 8.01 6.65 -23.89
C SER A 121 6.77 6.23 -23.10
N LYS A 122 6.03 7.17 -22.48
CA LYS A 122 5.01 6.86 -21.43
C LYS A 122 5.55 5.98 -20.30
N LYS A 123 6.88 6.00 -20.18
CA LYS A 123 7.68 5.41 -19.15
C LYS A 123 8.12 6.54 -18.24
N VAL A 124 8.02 6.29 -16.94
CA VAL A 124 8.49 7.15 -15.87
C VAL A 124 9.62 6.40 -15.22
N THR A 125 10.84 6.91 -15.36
CA THR A 125 11.99 6.40 -14.62
C THR A 125 12.25 7.32 -13.44
N THR A 126 12.55 6.76 -12.27
CA THR A 126 12.91 7.50 -11.06
C THR A 126 14.27 7.02 -10.59
N LYS A 127 15.13 7.97 -10.24
CA LYS A 127 16.47 7.69 -9.75
C LYS A 127 16.79 8.68 -8.64
N PHE A 128 17.42 8.20 -7.56
CA PHE A 128 18.11 9.08 -6.61
C PHE A 128 19.51 9.43 -7.15
N PHE A 129 20.23 10.33 -6.49
CA PHE A 129 21.59 10.70 -6.88
C PHE A 129 22.54 9.49 -7.01
N ILE A 130 22.37 8.47 -6.17
CA ILE A 130 23.19 7.26 -6.15
C ILE A 130 22.28 6.03 -6.13
N GLY A 131 22.67 4.98 -6.87
CA GLY A 131 22.03 3.68 -6.89
C GLY A 131 21.07 3.44 -8.07
N ASP A 132 20.35 2.32 -7.97
CA ASP A 132 19.51 1.79 -9.05
C ASP A 132 18.29 2.68 -9.32
N ALA A 133 17.91 2.78 -10.59
CA ALA A 133 16.66 3.39 -11.00
C ALA A 133 15.48 2.43 -10.82
N ALA A 134 14.27 2.98 -10.65
CA ALA A 134 13.03 2.23 -10.76
C ALA A 134 12.18 2.85 -11.87
N ALA A 135 11.53 2.04 -12.69
CA ALA A 135 10.70 2.54 -13.77
C ALA A 135 9.28 1.97 -13.73
N ALA A 136 8.34 2.75 -14.24
CA ALA A 136 6.98 2.32 -14.53
C ALA A 136 6.61 2.74 -15.94
N GLU A 137 5.82 1.94 -16.64
CA GLU A 137 5.37 2.23 -18.00
C GLU A 137 3.86 2.05 -18.11
N PHE A 138 3.22 2.96 -18.83
CA PHE A 138 1.80 2.85 -19.14
C PHE A 138 1.56 1.79 -20.22
N THR A 139 0.89 0.70 -19.85
CA THR A 139 0.62 -0.44 -20.73
C THR A 139 -0.80 -0.44 -21.31
N GLY A 140 -1.50 0.70 -21.25
CA GLY A 140 -2.88 0.86 -21.73
C GLY A 140 -3.93 0.90 -20.62
N GLN A 141 -5.16 1.27 -20.97
CA GLN A 141 -6.21 1.60 -19.99
C GLN A 141 -6.62 0.41 -19.09
N LYS A 142 -6.53 -0.82 -19.58
CA LYS A 142 -6.93 -2.01 -18.80
C LYS A 142 -6.02 -2.28 -17.59
N PHE A 143 -4.72 -2.02 -17.73
CA PHE A 143 -3.73 -2.35 -16.71
C PHE A 143 -2.99 -1.12 -16.17
N GLY A 144 -3.21 0.05 -16.77
CA GLY A 144 -2.62 1.31 -16.36
C GLY A 144 -1.10 1.27 -16.40
N CYS A 145 -0.48 1.84 -15.38
CA CYS A 145 0.97 1.84 -15.22
C CYS A 145 1.49 0.62 -14.45
N ARG A 146 2.49 -0.05 -15.03
CA ARG A 146 3.15 -1.22 -14.44
C ARG A 146 4.60 -0.91 -14.15
N LEU A 147 5.09 -1.45 -13.03
CA LEU A 147 6.51 -1.43 -12.74
C LEU A 147 7.28 -2.28 -13.75
N LEU A 148 8.40 -1.75 -14.20
CA LEU A 148 9.39 -2.47 -14.97
C LEU A 148 10.41 -3.05 -13.97
N ASN A 149 10.69 -4.34 -14.11
CA ASN A 149 11.61 -5.06 -13.23
C ASN A 149 13.05 -4.62 -13.43
#